data_AF-A0A3C1UFH0-F1
#
_entry.id   AF-A0A3C1UFH0-F1
#
_cell.length_a   1.000
_cell.length_b   1.000
_cell.length_c   1.000
_cell.angle_alpha   90.00
_cell.angle_beta   90.00
_cell.angle_gamma   90.00
#
_symmetry.space_group_name_H-M   'P 1'
#
loop_
_entity.id
_entity.type
_entity.pdbx_description
1 polymer ?
#
loop_
_entity_poly.entity_id
_entity_poly.type
_entity_poly.pdbx_seq_one_letter_code
_entity_poly.pdbx_strand_id
1 'polypeptide(L)'
;MKFSKLSKLFLLTIITAGLSFSADAQSLSSVSSYRKAHADKLARQSKINERIHLEENQKYAKALWEDIEPEPDIYTEGWESGLVNPYKEANIPNSKRINVRNYVMPIKHNLITSPYGYRARFKRVHKGVD
;
A
#
# COMPACT_ATOMS: atom_id res chain seq x y z
N MET A 1 -42.02 73.02 -12.16
CA MET A 1 -40.81 72.34 -12.71
C MET A 1 -41.23 71.17 -13.60
N LYS A 2 -40.58 71.01 -14.77
CA LYS A 2 -41.00 70.16 -15.90
C LYS A 2 -40.77 68.66 -15.62
N PHE A 3 -41.81 67.92 -15.24
CA PHE A 3 -41.77 66.46 -15.01
C PHE A 3 -41.59 65.61 -16.28
N SER A 4 -41.72 66.19 -17.48
CA SER A 4 -41.59 65.47 -18.76
C SER A 4 -40.17 65.06 -19.14
N LYS A 5 -39.14 65.61 -18.47
CA LYS A 5 -37.74 65.22 -18.69
C LYS A 5 -37.37 63.97 -17.87
N LEU A 6 -37.99 63.79 -16.70
CA LEU A 6 -37.69 62.68 -15.79
C LEU A 6 -38.30 61.36 -16.30
N SER A 7 -39.49 61.40 -16.89
CA SER A 7 -40.11 60.21 -17.51
C SER A 7 -39.35 59.73 -18.75
N LYS A 8 -38.81 60.65 -19.55
CA LYS A 8 -37.97 60.32 -20.72
C LYS A 8 -36.63 59.69 -20.32
N LEU A 9 -36.05 60.14 -19.20
CA LEU A 9 -34.81 59.57 -18.66
C LEU A 9 -35.04 58.14 -18.15
N PHE A 10 -36.16 57.90 -17.46
CA PHE A 10 -36.55 56.57 -16.98
C PHE A 10 -36.84 55.58 -18.12
N LEU A 11 -37.50 56.06 -19.19
CA LEU A 11 -37.77 55.24 -20.36
C LEU A 11 -36.48 54.83 -21.10
N LEU A 12 -35.52 55.76 -21.21
CA LEU A 12 -34.24 55.52 -21.87
C LEU A 12 -33.40 54.49 -21.11
N THR A 13 -33.40 54.55 -19.77
CA THR A 13 -32.68 53.57 -18.93
C THR A 13 -33.24 52.16 -19.02
N ILE A 14 -34.57 52.02 -19.18
CA ILE A 14 -35.21 50.71 -19.33
C ILE A 14 -34.90 50.09 -20.70
N ILE A 15 -34.88 50.92 -21.76
CA ILE A 15 -34.53 50.45 -23.12
C ILE A 15 -33.06 50.01 -23.18
N THR A 16 -32.13 50.75 -22.56
CA THR A 16 -30.72 50.35 -22.51
C THR A 16 -30.48 49.08 -21.70
N ALA A 17 -31.23 48.86 -20.61
CA ALA A 17 -31.13 47.64 -19.81
C ALA A 17 -31.72 46.41 -20.53
N GLY A 18 -32.79 46.59 -21.31
CA GLY A 18 -33.39 45.52 -22.11
C GLY A 18 -32.50 45.02 -23.25
N LEU A 19 -31.65 45.89 -23.83
CA LEU A 19 -30.70 45.52 -24.89
C LEU A 19 -29.46 44.77 -24.36
N SER A 20 -29.15 44.87 -23.07
CA SER A 20 -28.00 44.17 -22.46
C SER A 20 -28.29 42.71 -22.10
N PHE A 21 -29.56 42.30 -22.04
CA PHE A 21 -29.95 40.94 -21.63
C PHE A 21 -30.01 39.92 -22.78
N SER A 22 -29.84 40.35 -24.04
CA SER A 22 -29.99 39.47 -25.21
C SER A 22 -28.67 38.83 -25.70
N ALA A 23 -27.55 39.06 -25.02
CA ALA A 23 -26.23 38.60 -25.47
C ALA A 23 -25.81 37.20 -24.97
N ASP A 24 -26.53 36.60 -24.01
CA ASP A 24 -26.11 35.36 -23.32
C ASP A 24 -26.80 34.07 -23.81
N ALA A 25 -27.18 33.96 -25.08
CA ALA A 25 -27.87 32.77 -25.59
C ALA A 25 -27.25 32.10 -26.84
N GLN A 26 -26.07 32.52 -27.30
CA GLN A 26 -25.47 31.98 -28.52
C GLN A 26 -24.08 31.39 -28.29
N SER A 27 -23.98 30.35 -27.45
CA SER A 27 -22.83 29.43 -27.48
C SER A 27 -23.28 28.04 -27.93
N LEU A 28 -23.86 27.96 -29.14
CA LEU A 28 -24.14 26.67 -29.78
C LEU A 28 -22.82 26.09 -30.27
N SER A 29 -22.08 25.46 -29.35
CA SER A 29 -20.83 24.79 -29.63
C SER A 29 -21.10 23.69 -30.67
N SER A 30 -20.41 23.74 -31.82
CA SER A 30 -20.61 22.78 -32.91
C SER A 30 -20.53 21.33 -32.41
N VAL A 31 -21.23 20.40 -33.07
CA VAL A 31 -21.20 18.96 -32.72
C VAL A 31 -19.76 18.43 -32.62
N SER A 32 -18.83 18.97 -33.42
CA SER A 32 -17.40 18.63 -33.34
C SER A 32 -16.72 19.10 -32.05
N SER A 33 -17.04 20.30 -31.56
CA SER A 33 -16.53 20.82 -30.28
C SER A 33 -17.06 20.02 -29.08
N TYR A 34 -18.33 19.63 -29.11
CA TYR A 34 -18.93 18.74 -28.10
C TYR A 34 -18.26 17.37 -28.11
N ARG A 35 -18.07 16.76 -29.30
CA ARG A 35 -17.36 15.48 -29.45
C ARG A 35 -15.92 15.55 -28.92
N LYS A 36 -15.21 16.65 -29.15
CA LYS A 36 -13.86 16.86 -28.63
C LYS A 36 -13.85 16.96 -27.11
N ALA A 37 -14.75 17.74 -26.53
CA ALA A 37 -14.90 17.86 -25.08
C ALA A 37 -15.29 16.52 -24.44
N HIS A 38 -16.17 15.75 -25.09
CA HIS A 38 -16.57 14.43 -24.64
C HIS A 38 -15.42 13.41 -24.69
N ALA A 39 -14.67 13.38 -25.79
CA ALA A 39 -13.49 12.53 -25.93
C ALA A 39 -12.41 12.86 -24.87
N ASP A 40 -12.20 14.15 -24.59
CA ASP A 40 -11.28 14.59 -23.54
C ASP A 40 -11.72 14.13 -22.14
N LYS A 41 -13.03 14.21 -21.83
CA LYS A 41 -13.56 13.70 -20.56
C LYS A 41 -13.40 12.18 -20.42
N LEU A 42 -13.67 11.41 -21.48
CA LEU A 42 -13.46 9.96 -21.50
C LEU A 42 -11.98 9.60 -21.31
N ALA A 43 -11.07 10.31 -21.98
CA ALA A 43 -9.64 10.11 -21.85
C ALA A 43 -9.12 10.44 -20.43
N ARG A 44 -9.76 11.38 -19.73
CA ARG A 44 -9.47 11.66 -18.31
C ARG A 44 -10.01 10.55 -17.41
N GLN A 45 -11.18 10.00 -17.71
CA GLN A 45 -11.78 8.90 -16.95
C GLN A 45 -10.93 7.62 -17.00
N SER A 46 -10.39 7.25 -18.17
CA SER A 46 -9.51 6.07 -18.29
C SER A 46 -8.24 6.21 -17.44
N LYS A 47 -7.60 7.40 -17.47
CA LYS A 47 -6.41 7.70 -16.66
C LYS A 47 -6.68 7.66 -15.15
N ILE A 48 -7.89 8.03 -14.69
CA ILE A 48 -8.26 7.96 -13.27
C ILE A 48 -8.37 6.50 -12.82
N ASN A 49 -9.04 5.65 -13.61
CA ASN A 49 -9.18 4.23 -13.31
C ASN A 49 -7.82 3.51 -13.26
N GLU A 50 -6.93 3.79 -14.23
CA GLU A 50 -5.56 3.25 -14.24
C GLU A 50 -4.79 3.64 -12.97
N ARG A 51 -4.93 4.89 -12.49
CA ARG A 51 -4.28 5.35 -11.25
C ARG A 51 -4.86 4.67 -10.00
N ILE A 52 -6.17 4.48 -9.93
CA ILE A 52 -6.82 3.79 -8.80
C ILE A 52 -6.30 2.36 -8.69
N HIS A 53 -6.21 1.63 -9.81
CA HIS A 53 -5.66 0.28 -9.82
C HIS A 53 -4.17 0.23 -9.47
N LEU A 54 -3.37 1.21 -9.90
CA LEU A 54 -1.96 1.30 -9.49
C LEU A 54 -1.79 1.53 -7.99
N GLU A 55 -2.57 2.45 -7.41
CA GLU A 55 -2.53 2.72 -5.97
C GLU A 55 -3.03 1.51 -5.16
N GLU A 56 -4.08 0.83 -5.60
CA GLU A 56 -4.60 -0.39 -5.00
C GLU A 56 -3.56 -1.53 -5.06
N ASN A 57 -2.94 -1.76 -6.21
CA ASN A 57 -1.89 -2.75 -6.38
C ASN A 57 -0.66 -2.43 -5.52
N GLN A 58 -0.28 -1.16 -5.38
CA GLN A 58 0.82 -0.74 -4.51
C GLN A 58 0.49 -0.94 -3.03
N LYS A 59 -0.75 -0.65 -2.60
CA LYS A 59 -1.21 -0.93 -1.23
C LYS A 59 -1.25 -2.43 -0.95
N TYR A 60 -1.77 -3.22 -1.87
CA TYR A 60 -1.80 -4.68 -1.76
C TYR A 60 -0.38 -5.27 -1.69
N ALA A 61 0.53 -4.80 -2.54
CA ALA A 61 1.93 -5.19 -2.48
C ALA A 61 2.53 -4.83 -1.11
N LYS A 62 2.37 -3.59 -0.65
CA LYS A 62 2.86 -3.16 0.68
C LYS A 62 2.31 -4.03 1.81
N ALA A 63 1.01 -4.33 1.82
CA ALA A 63 0.40 -5.21 2.82
C ALA A 63 1.04 -6.61 2.82
N LEU A 64 1.30 -7.20 1.65
CA LEU A 64 2.01 -8.48 1.54
C LEU A 64 3.46 -8.44 2.04
N TRP A 65 4.12 -7.27 1.97
CA TRP A 65 5.50 -7.10 2.47
C TRP A 65 5.55 -6.76 3.96
N GLU A 66 4.53 -6.08 4.51
CA GLU A 66 4.42 -5.75 5.94
C GLU A 66 4.04 -6.98 6.80
N ASP A 67 3.37 -7.98 6.25
CA ASP A 67 3.00 -9.23 6.95
C ASP A 67 4.16 -10.24 7.17
N ILE A 68 5.43 -9.83 6.99
CA ILE A 68 6.61 -10.69 7.21
C ILE A 68 7.21 -10.51 8.61
N GLU A 69 6.77 -9.53 9.39
CA GLU A 69 7.16 -9.48 10.80
C GLU A 69 6.35 -10.52 11.58
N PRO A 70 6.98 -11.58 12.12
CA PRO A 70 6.26 -12.57 12.92
C PRO A 70 5.54 -11.84 14.05
N GLU A 71 4.24 -12.12 14.23
CA GLU A 71 3.43 -11.52 15.28
C GLU A 71 4.23 -11.53 16.60
N PRO A 72 4.52 -10.38 17.22
CA PRO A 72 5.36 -10.34 18.42
C PRO A 72 4.81 -11.23 19.53
N ASP A 73 3.49 -11.43 19.55
CA ASP A 73 2.73 -12.25 20.48
C ASP A 73 3.34 -13.66 20.70
N ILE A 74 3.77 -14.37 19.64
CA ILE A 74 4.32 -15.74 19.80
C ILE A 74 5.65 -15.79 20.57
N TYR A 75 6.36 -14.66 20.70
CA TYR A 75 7.61 -14.55 21.45
C TYR A 75 7.54 -13.63 22.67
N THR A 76 6.49 -12.81 22.80
CA THR A 76 6.31 -11.90 23.94
C THR A 76 5.31 -12.40 24.97
N GLU A 77 4.24 -13.10 24.56
CA GLU A 77 3.22 -13.59 25.49
C GLU A 77 3.36 -15.10 25.71
N GLY A 78 3.43 -15.53 26.97
CA GLY A 78 3.50 -16.95 27.31
C GLY A 78 4.88 -17.61 27.23
N TRP A 79 5.92 -16.95 26.69
CA TRP A 79 7.30 -17.45 26.79
C TRP A 79 7.76 -17.56 28.25
N GLU A 80 7.30 -16.66 29.13
CA GLU A 80 7.56 -16.77 30.57
C GLU A 80 6.58 -17.71 31.31
N SER A 81 5.69 -18.40 30.61
CA SER A 81 4.85 -19.43 31.23
C SER A 81 5.73 -20.64 31.60
N GLY A 82 5.57 -21.15 32.83
CA GLY A 82 6.36 -22.31 33.30
C GLY A 82 6.07 -23.60 32.53
N LEU A 83 5.07 -23.60 31.64
CA LEU A 83 4.71 -24.72 30.78
C LEU A 83 5.55 -24.76 29.50
N VAL A 84 6.03 -23.60 29.02
CA VAL A 84 6.74 -23.47 27.73
C VAL A 84 8.24 -23.28 27.95
N ASN A 85 8.64 -22.51 28.98
CA ASN A 85 10.04 -22.25 29.25
C ASN A 85 10.58 -23.15 30.38
N PRO A 86 11.40 -24.18 30.06
CA PRO A 86 11.96 -25.09 31.07
C PRO A 86 13.03 -24.43 31.95
N TYR A 87 13.42 -23.19 31.66
CA TYR A 87 14.46 -22.45 32.35
C TYR A 87 13.91 -21.28 33.18
N LYS A 88 12.59 -21.15 33.37
CA LYS A 88 11.95 -20.03 34.06
C LYS A 88 12.54 -19.75 35.45
N GLU A 89 12.77 -20.80 36.24
CA GLU A 89 13.30 -20.71 37.61
C GLU A 89 14.83 -20.67 37.66
N ALA A 90 15.50 -20.78 36.52
CA ALA A 90 16.95 -20.85 36.42
C ALA A 90 17.54 -19.51 35.99
N ASN A 91 18.60 -19.08 36.66
CA ASN A 91 19.35 -17.90 36.25
C ASN A 91 20.20 -18.23 35.01
N ILE A 92 19.70 -17.88 33.82
CA ILE A 92 20.35 -18.20 32.54
C ILE A 92 21.49 -17.20 32.30
N PRO A 93 22.75 -17.65 32.24
CA PRO A 93 23.86 -16.74 31.96
C PRO A 93 23.79 -16.25 30.50
N ASN A 94 24.15 -14.97 30.29
CA ASN A 94 24.21 -14.37 28.94
C ASN A 94 25.21 -15.08 28.00
N SER A 95 26.23 -15.72 28.57
CA SER A 95 27.16 -16.58 27.84
C SER A 95 27.62 -17.74 28.70
N LYS A 96 27.69 -18.94 28.12
CA LYS A 96 28.21 -20.14 28.76
C LYS A 96 29.14 -20.88 27.81
N ARG A 97 30.40 -21.04 28.21
CA ARG A 97 31.35 -21.90 27.48
C ARG A 97 31.08 -23.36 27.87
N ILE A 98 30.59 -24.14 26.92
CA ILE A 98 30.36 -25.58 27.10
C ILE A 98 31.69 -26.32 26.94
N ASN A 99 32.01 -27.19 27.90
CA ASN A 99 33.20 -28.03 27.80
C ASN A 99 32.88 -29.29 26.97
N VAL A 100 33.40 -29.34 25.75
CA VAL A 100 33.20 -30.45 24.80
C VAL A 100 34.36 -31.44 24.75
N ARG A 101 35.30 -31.41 25.70
CA ARG A 101 36.53 -32.22 25.65
C ARG A 101 36.30 -33.73 25.56
N ASN A 102 35.18 -34.22 26.12
CA ASN A 102 34.84 -35.63 26.14
C ASN A 102 33.84 -36.03 25.04
N TYR A 103 33.51 -35.13 24.11
CA TYR A 103 32.68 -35.49 22.97
C TYR A 103 33.47 -36.41 22.06
N VAL A 104 32.94 -37.61 21.85
CA VAL A 104 33.51 -38.63 20.98
C VAL A 104 32.49 -39.02 19.93
N MET A 105 32.98 -39.50 18.78
CA MET A 105 32.10 -40.02 17.74
C MET A 105 31.37 -41.27 18.29
N PRO A 106 30.03 -41.37 18.18
CA PRO A 106 29.26 -42.46 18.77
C PRO A 106 29.39 -43.78 18.00
N ILE A 107 30.02 -43.76 16.82
CA ILE A 107 30.19 -44.91 15.93
C ILE A 107 31.68 -45.28 15.84
N LYS A 108 31.95 -46.58 15.64
CA LYS A 108 33.33 -47.10 15.50
C LYS A 108 33.97 -46.73 14.16
N HIS A 109 33.15 -46.50 13.14
CA HIS A 109 33.61 -46.17 11.80
C HIS A 109 33.57 -44.65 11.62
N ASN A 110 34.68 -44.04 11.19
CA ASN A 110 34.80 -42.59 11.09
C ASN A 110 34.40 -42.04 9.71
N LEU A 111 33.55 -42.76 8.97
CA LEU A 111 33.14 -42.32 7.63
C LEU A 111 31.86 -41.50 7.74
N ILE A 112 31.95 -40.22 7.40
CA ILE A 112 30.80 -39.34 7.21
C ILE A 112 30.37 -39.47 5.75
N THR A 113 29.14 -39.93 5.54
CA THR A 113 28.53 -40.03 4.21
C THR A 113 27.75 -38.77 3.84
N SER A 114 27.20 -38.05 4.82
CA SER A 114 26.52 -36.77 4.62
C SER A 114 26.70 -35.84 5.83
N PRO A 115 27.42 -34.72 5.68
CA PRO A 115 27.61 -33.76 6.78
C PRO A 115 26.33 -32.97 7.09
N TYR A 116 26.35 -32.28 8.23
CA TYR A 116 25.33 -31.29 8.61
C TYR A 116 25.34 -30.11 7.64
N GLY A 117 24.16 -29.60 7.30
CA GLY A 117 24.00 -28.39 6.49
C GLY A 117 23.14 -28.56 5.25
N TYR A 118 23.13 -27.55 4.39
CA TYR A 118 22.27 -27.52 3.21
C TYR A 118 22.71 -28.52 2.14
N ARG A 119 21.76 -29.35 1.68
CA ARG A 119 22.00 -30.34 0.62
C ARG A 119 21.31 -29.89 -0.65
N ALA A 120 22.08 -29.29 -1.55
CA ALA A 120 21.57 -28.74 -2.82
C ALA A 120 20.74 -29.74 -3.64
N ARG A 121 21.18 -31.01 -3.69
CA ARG A 121 20.45 -32.10 -4.39
C ARG A 121 19.01 -32.27 -3.90
N PHE A 122 18.78 -32.10 -2.59
CA PHE A 122 17.47 -32.31 -1.98
C PHE A 122 16.75 -30.99 -1.67
N LYS A 123 17.39 -29.84 -1.93
CA LYS A 123 16.89 -28.50 -1.63
C LYS A 123 16.40 -28.35 -0.18
N ARG A 124 17.07 -29.02 0.77
CA ARG A 124 16.73 -29.02 2.21
C ARG A 124 17.98 -29.06 3.07
N VAL A 125 17.85 -28.68 4.34
CA VAL A 125 18.92 -28.71 5.33
C VAL A 125 18.94 -30.06 6.05
N HIS A 126 20.11 -30.68 6.10
CA HIS A 126 20.39 -31.85 6.92
C HIS A 126 20.68 -31.42 8.36
N LYS A 127 19.88 -31.92 9.31
CA LYS A 127 19.93 -31.54 10.73
C LYS A 127 20.81 -32.47 11.57
N GLY A 128 21.65 -33.28 10.94
CA GLY A 128 22.52 -34.25 11.60
C GLY A 128 23.76 -34.57 10.78
N VAL A 129 24.45 -35.64 11.14
CA VAL A 129 25.56 -36.21 10.40
C VAL A 129 25.25 -37.69 10.19
N ASP A 130 25.29 -38.10 8.93
CA ASP A 130 25.15 -39.51 8.53
C ASP A 130 26.52 -40.08 8.17
#